data_AF-A0A067SXA8-F1
#
_entry.id   AF-A0A067SXA8-F1
#
_cell.length_a   1.000
_cell.length_b   1.000
_cell.length_c   1.000
_cell.angle_alpha   90.00
_cell.angle_beta   90.00
_cell.angle_gamma   90.00
#
_symmetry.space_group_name_H-M   'P 1'
#
loop_
_entity.id
_entity.type
_entity.pdbx_description
1 polymer ?
#
loop_
_entity_poly.entity_id
_entity_poly.type
_entity_poly.pdbx_seq_one_letter_code
_entity_poly.pdbx_strand_id
1 'polypeptide(L)'
;MIIAIQDSDAASTTGTLVTKEPDKLPRFFVVLTYISLAISLFPFAFSLIIVSISRLHSIPTIIAYVLSTPFHVAALLIIWQHSRQIDMQFPFRPSSWRSIGYICFLAAIWLFSMVTCALGAQSFVKTRICTFSVDTKMEVCDTHHYERTVFALIGSTALAVFEALILCSMAVVCYRSRPLQDAPPMSQSPIPSPKVLSA
;
A
#
# COMPACT_ATOMS: atom_id res chain seq x y z
N MET A 1 2.86 -57.84 45.43
CA MET A 1 3.85 -57.82 44.33
C MET A 1 3.49 -56.65 43.44
N ILE A 2 4.40 -55.67 43.38
CA ILE A 2 4.35 -54.43 42.59
C ILE A 2 4.34 -54.82 41.10
N ILE A 3 3.58 -54.15 40.22
CA ILE A 3 4.08 -53.07 39.35
C ILE A 3 2.93 -52.13 38.97
N ALA A 4 3.18 -50.84 39.20
CA ALA A 4 2.41 -49.71 38.75
C ALA A 4 2.38 -49.65 37.22
N ILE A 5 1.18 -49.59 36.64
CA ILE A 5 1.01 -49.10 35.28
C ILE A 5 0.80 -47.60 35.43
N GLN A 6 1.92 -46.87 35.35
CA GLN A 6 1.91 -45.46 35.00
C GLN A 6 1.35 -45.37 33.59
N ASP A 7 0.09 -44.96 33.46
CA ASP A 7 -0.42 -44.42 32.21
C ASP A 7 0.26 -43.06 31.99
N SER A 8 1.42 -43.19 31.36
CA SER A 8 2.03 -42.23 30.48
C SER A 8 0.99 -41.79 29.45
N ASP A 9 0.34 -40.67 29.71
CA ASP A 9 0.14 -39.61 28.72
C ASP A 9 -0.19 -38.33 29.49
N ALA A 10 0.83 -37.88 30.21
CA ALA A 10 1.07 -36.46 30.32
C ALA A 10 1.06 -35.92 28.88
N ALA A 11 -0.10 -35.43 28.44
CA ALA A 11 -0.21 -34.56 27.30
C ALA A 11 0.81 -33.44 27.54
N SER A 12 1.96 -33.60 26.89
CA SER A 12 3.09 -32.69 26.91
C SER A 12 2.61 -31.36 26.37
N THR A 13 2.03 -30.55 27.25
CA THR A 13 1.76 -29.12 27.13
C THR A 13 3.09 -28.35 27.16
N THR A 14 4.09 -28.86 26.44
CA THR A 14 5.49 -28.42 26.45
C THR A 14 6.06 -28.47 25.03
N GLY A 15 5.26 -28.10 24.02
CA GLY A 15 5.73 -28.26 22.63
C GLY A 15 5.16 -27.41 21.51
N THR A 16 4.04 -26.69 21.64
CA THR A 16 3.47 -25.98 20.45
C THR A 16 2.84 -24.61 20.70
N LEU A 17 2.89 -24.07 21.92
CA LEU A 17 2.79 -22.63 22.11
C LEU A 17 4.20 -22.03 22.01
N VAL A 18 4.82 -22.20 20.83
CA VAL A 18 5.69 -21.13 20.33
C VAL A 18 4.71 -19.98 20.14
N THR A 19 4.56 -19.16 21.18
CA THR A 19 4.15 -17.77 21.10
C THR A 19 5.15 -17.12 20.15
N LYS A 20 4.96 -17.37 18.86
CA LYS A 20 5.46 -16.50 17.81
C LYS A 20 4.78 -15.20 18.18
N GLU A 21 5.53 -14.30 18.84
CA GLU A 21 5.03 -12.96 19.12
C GLU A 21 4.32 -12.50 17.85
N PRO A 22 3.07 -12.02 17.92
CA PRO A 22 2.39 -11.55 16.72
C PRO A 22 3.34 -10.56 16.07
N ASP A 23 3.76 -10.86 14.83
CA ASP A 23 4.78 -10.09 14.09
C ASP A 23 4.42 -8.61 14.28
N LYS A 24 5.17 -7.92 15.15
CA LYS A 24 4.78 -6.58 15.60
C LYS A 24 4.76 -5.71 14.37
N LEU A 25 3.58 -5.21 14.01
CA LEU A 25 3.40 -4.40 12.83
C LEU A 25 4.33 -3.18 12.96
N PRO A 26 5.23 -2.93 11.99
CA PRO A 26 6.24 -1.89 12.15
C PRO A 26 5.52 -0.56 12.35
N ARG A 27 5.81 0.13 13.48
CA ARG A 27 5.13 1.39 13.87
C ARG A 27 5.07 2.41 12.73
N PHE A 28 6.10 2.43 11.89
CA PHE A 28 6.18 3.31 10.72
C PHE A 28 5.15 3.00 9.63
N PHE A 29 4.71 1.75 9.47
CA PHE A 29 3.69 1.39 8.47
C PHE A 29 2.34 2.02 8.78
N VAL A 30 1.97 2.10 10.07
CA VAL A 30 0.75 2.76 10.53
C VAL A 30 0.75 4.24 10.14
N VAL A 31 1.83 4.93 10.51
CA VAL A 31 1.98 6.37 10.24
C VAL A 31 1.99 6.64 8.74
N LEU A 32 2.75 5.86 7.96
CA LEU A 32 2.81 5.99 6.51
C LEU A 32 1.42 5.78 5.87
N THR A 33 0.62 4.84 6.38
CA THR A 33 -0.72 4.55 5.84
C THR A 33 -1.66 5.73 6.03
N TYR A 34 -1.67 6.34 7.21
CA TYR A 34 -2.48 7.54 7.47
C TYR A 34 -2.04 8.72 6.61
N ILE A 35 -0.72 8.93 6.48
CA ILE A 35 -0.18 10.00 5.63
C ILE A 35 -0.54 9.77 4.16
N SER A 36 -0.41 8.55 3.66
CA SER A 36 -0.78 8.14 2.30
C SER A 36 -2.26 8.38 2.00
N LEU A 37 -3.14 8.02 2.93
CA LEU A 37 -4.58 8.29 2.77
C LEU A 37 -4.87 9.80 2.74
N ALA A 38 -4.27 10.57 3.64
CA ALA A 38 -4.48 12.02 3.68
C ALA A 38 -3.94 12.70 2.42
N ILE A 39 -2.75 12.32 1.96
CA ILE A 39 -2.10 12.90 0.79
C ILE A 39 -2.84 12.53 -0.50
N SER A 40 -3.30 11.29 -0.66
CA SER A 40 -4.01 10.84 -1.86
C SER A 40 -5.37 11.52 -2.10
N LEU A 41 -6.00 12.10 -1.07
CA LEU A 41 -7.25 12.87 -1.19
C LEU A 41 -7.08 14.18 -1.97
N PHE A 42 -5.97 14.89 -1.79
CA PHE A 42 -5.70 16.17 -2.44
C PHE A 42 -5.55 16.08 -3.97
N PRO A 43 -4.72 15.19 -4.55
CA PRO A 43 -4.63 15.03 -6.00
C PRO A 43 -5.94 14.50 -6.59
N PHE A 44 -6.73 13.71 -5.84
CA PHE A 44 -8.09 13.37 -6.25
C PHE A 44 -8.97 14.62 -6.35
N ALA A 45 -9.01 15.47 -5.32
CA ALA A 45 -9.77 16.71 -5.36
C ALA A 45 -9.33 17.63 -6.51
N PHE A 46 -8.01 17.75 -6.76
CA PHE A 46 -7.50 18.49 -7.90
C PHE A 46 -7.88 17.87 -9.25
N SER A 47 -7.90 16.55 -9.36
CA SER A 47 -8.35 15.86 -10.57
C SER A 47 -9.82 16.15 -10.89
N LEU A 48 -10.68 16.35 -9.89
CA LEU A 48 -12.07 16.78 -10.08
C LEU A 48 -12.17 18.21 -10.61
N ILE A 49 -11.25 19.10 -10.20
CA ILE A 49 -11.17 20.46 -10.78
C ILE A 49 -10.71 20.35 -12.24
N ILE A 50 -9.69 19.53 -12.51
CA ILE A 50 -9.12 19.32 -13.85
C ILE A 50 -10.14 18.67 -14.81
N VAL A 51 -11.03 17.78 -14.34
CA VAL A 51 -12.02 17.08 -15.19
C VAL A 51 -12.94 18.05 -15.93
N SER A 52 -13.20 19.23 -15.34
CA SER A 52 -14.03 20.27 -15.94
C SER A 52 -13.38 20.91 -17.18
N ILE A 53 -12.08 20.72 -17.36
CA ILE A 53 -11.26 21.36 -18.40
C ILE A 53 -10.65 20.31 -19.33
N SER A 54 -10.05 19.25 -18.78
CA SER A 54 -9.46 18.16 -19.57
C SER A 54 -9.65 16.81 -18.89
N ARG A 55 -10.59 16.03 -19.42
CA ARG A 55 -10.87 14.66 -18.96
C ARG A 55 -9.69 13.71 -19.17
N LEU A 56 -8.95 13.89 -20.26
CA LEU A 56 -7.81 13.02 -20.62
C LEU A 56 -6.72 13.02 -19.53
N HIS A 57 -6.46 14.17 -18.91
CA HIS A 57 -5.41 14.30 -17.90
C HIS A 57 -5.88 14.00 -16.47
N SER A 58 -7.19 14.00 -16.20
CA SER A 58 -7.73 13.71 -14.87
C SER A 58 -8.04 12.22 -14.65
N ILE A 59 -8.40 11.48 -15.70
CA ILE A 59 -8.77 10.05 -15.60
C ILE A 59 -7.69 9.19 -14.91
N PRO A 60 -6.39 9.30 -15.25
CA PRO A 60 -5.34 8.49 -14.62
C PRO A 60 -5.26 8.69 -13.10
N THR A 61 -5.43 9.92 -12.63
CA THR A 61 -5.39 10.27 -11.20
C THR A 61 -6.61 9.73 -10.45
N ILE A 62 -7.79 9.77 -11.08
CA ILE A 62 -9.01 9.18 -10.52
C ILE A 62 -8.85 7.66 -10.40
N ILE A 63 -8.32 7.00 -11.43
CA ILE A 63 -8.05 5.56 -11.42
C ILE A 63 -7.02 5.21 -10.33
N ALA A 64 -5.95 6.00 -10.22
CA ALA A 64 -4.95 5.83 -9.16
C ALA A 64 -5.57 5.85 -7.77
N TYR A 65 -6.41 6.86 -7.50
CA TYR A 65 -7.12 6.98 -6.23
C TYR A 65 -8.07 5.80 -5.97
N VAL A 66 -8.90 5.43 -6.96
CA VAL A 66 -9.86 4.33 -6.83
C VAL A 66 -9.15 2.99 -6.57
N LEU A 67 -8.00 2.74 -7.21
CA LEU A 67 -7.23 1.52 -6.99
C LEU A 67 -6.44 1.54 -5.67
N SER A 68 -6.00 2.70 -5.20
CA SER A 68 -5.35 2.84 -3.89
C SER A 68 -6.31 2.79 -2.71
N THR A 69 -7.57 3.19 -2.88
CA THR A 69 -8.53 3.27 -1.77
C THR A 69 -8.75 1.91 -1.07
N PRO A 70 -8.98 0.78 -1.78
CA PRO A 70 -9.08 -0.54 -1.14
C PRO A 70 -7.83 -0.92 -0.36
N PHE A 71 -6.64 -0.52 -0.83
CA PHE A 71 -5.38 -0.74 -0.11
C PHE A 71 -5.36 0.03 1.21
N HIS A 72 -5.69 1.32 1.18
CA HIS A 72 -5.74 2.14 2.39
C HIS A 72 -6.79 1.63 3.38
N VAL A 73 -7.98 1.26 2.90
CA VAL A 73 -9.05 0.70 3.74
C VAL A 73 -8.61 -0.62 4.37
N ALA A 74 -8.03 -1.53 3.60
CA ALA A 74 -7.50 -2.79 4.13
C ALA A 74 -6.43 -2.54 5.19
N ALA A 75 -5.47 -1.65 4.92
CA ALA A 75 -4.43 -1.27 5.86
C ALA A 75 -5.00 -0.66 7.16
N LEU A 76 -6.02 0.20 7.07
CA LEU A 76 -6.72 0.76 8.23
C LEU A 76 -7.47 -0.30 9.03
N LEU A 77 -8.16 -1.24 8.37
CA LEU A 77 -8.84 -2.34 9.05
C LEU A 77 -7.85 -3.19 9.85
N ILE A 78 -6.65 -3.42 9.31
CA ILE A 78 -5.59 -4.17 10.00
C ILE A 78 -5.05 -3.38 11.19
N ILE A 79 -4.79 -2.08 11.02
CA ILE A 79 -4.37 -1.19 12.12
C ILE A 79 -5.41 -1.22 13.24
N TRP A 80 -6.70 -1.13 12.87
CA TRP A 80 -7.82 -1.16 13.80
C TRP A 80 -7.91 -2.51 14.53
N GLN A 81 -7.84 -3.64 13.80
CA GLN A 81 -7.82 -4.99 14.38
C GLN A 81 -6.63 -5.17 15.33
N HIS A 82 -5.45 -4.70 14.95
CA HIS A 82 -4.26 -4.78 15.79
C HIS A 82 -4.43 -4.00 17.10
N SER A 83 -5.02 -2.80 17.04
CA SER A 83 -5.28 -1.97 18.23
C SER A 83 -6.29 -2.60 19.21
N ARG A 84 -7.19 -3.45 18.70
CA ARG A 84 -8.27 -4.07 19.46
C ARG A 84 -7.88 -5.42 20.09
N GLN A 85 -6.64 -5.88 19.93
CA GLN A 85 -6.13 -7.17 20.46
C GLN A 85 -7.03 -8.37 20.14
N ILE A 86 -7.86 -8.30 19.10
CA ILE A 86 -8.56 -9.46 18.59
C ILE A 86 -7.48 -10.31 17.93
N ASP A 87 -7.28 -11.55 18.38
CA ASP A 87 -6.42 -12.52 17.71
C ASP A 87 -6.61 -12.36 16.21
N MET A 88 -5.56 -11.99 15.48
CA MET A 88 -5.66 -11.66 14.06
C MET A 88 -6.16 -12.90 13.30
N GLN A 89 -7.48 -13.02 13.14
CA GLN A 89 -8.12 -14.15 12.46
C GLN A 89 -7.67 -14.23 11.00
N PHE A 90 -7.20 -13.11 10.44
CA PHE A 90 -6.51 -13.05 9.17
C PHE A 90 -5.05 -12.66 9.38
N PRO A 91 -4.08 -13.56 9.14
CA PRO A 91 -2.67 -13.20 9.14
C PRO A 91 -2.40 -12.35 7.88
N PHE A 92 -2.68 -11.05 7.95
CA PHE A 92 -2.19 -10.14 6.93
C PHE A 92 -0.68 -10.06 7.07
N ARG A 93 0.03 -10.67 6.12
CA ARG A 93 1.48 -10.57 6.00
C ARG A 93 1.78 -9.38 5.08
N PRO A 94 1.98 -8.16 5.60
CA PRO A 94 2.34 -7.00 4.75
C PRO A 94 3.64 -7.26 3.99
N SER A 95 4.49 -8.14 4.52
CA SER A 95 5.73 -8.63 3.92
C SER A 95 5.52 -9.75 2.89
N SER A 96 4.29 -10.17 2.57
CA SER A 96 4.06 -11.17 1.53
C SER A 96 4.46 -10.63 0.14
N TRP A 97 4.95 -11.51 -0.75
CA TRP A 97 5.33 -11.10 -2.11
C TRP A 97 4.14 -10.49 -2.88
N ARG A 98 2.93 -10.98 -2.60
CA ARG A 98 1.69 -10.47 -3.19
C ARG A 98 1.41 -9.03 -2.74
N SER A 99 1.55 -8.76 -1.43
CA SER A 99 1.36 -7.41 -0.88
C SER A 99 2.40 -6.43 -1.41
N ILE A 100 3.69 -6.83 -1.46
CA ILE A 100 4.76 -6.00 -2.03
C ILE A 100 4.50 -5.71 -3.51
N GLY A 101 4.14 -6.73 -4.30
CA GLY A 101 3.81 -6.57 -5.71
C GLY A 101 2.63 -5.61 -5.93
N TYR A 102 1.60 -5.69 -5.10
CA TYR A 102 0.47 -4.78 -5.15
C TYR A 102 0.85 -3.33 -4.79
N ILE A 103 1.67 -3.12 -3.75
CA ILE A 103 2.18 -1.77 -3.41
C ILE A 103 3.01 -1.20 -4.56
N CYS A 104 3.89 -2.01 -5.17
CA CYS A 104 4.67 -1.59 -6.34
C CYS A 104 3.77 -1.23 -7.54
N PHE A 105 2.73 -2.02 -7.79
CA PHE A 105 1.75 -1.73 -8.84
C PHE A 105 1.02 -0.39 -8.58
N LEU A 106 0.59 -0.13 -7.35
CA LEU A 106 -0.01 1.14 -6.97
C LEU A 106 0.97 2.31 -7.15
N ALA A 107 2.23 2.15 -6.76
CA ALA A 107 3.26 3.16 -6.97
C ALA A 107 3.45 3.46 -8.47
N ALA A 108 3.45 2.44 -9.33
CA ALA A 108 3.54 2.61 -10.77
C ALA A 108 2.34 3.37 -11.36
N ILE A 109 1.13 3.12 -10.86
CA ILE A 109 -0.07 3.87 -11.29
C ILE A 109 0.02 5.34 -10.87
N TRP A 110 0.50 5.63 -9.65
CA TRP A 110 0.72 7.00 -9.21
C TRP A 110 1.78 7.74 -10.04
N LEU A 111 2.86 7.05 -10.42
CA LEU A 111 3.85 7.58 -11.36
C LEU A 111 3.25 7.87 -12.73
N PHE A 112 2.40 6.97 -13.25
CA PHE A 112 1.70 7.18 -14.52
C PHE A 112 0.73 8.38 -14.45
N SER A 113 -0.01 8.53 -13.35
CA SER A 113 -0.85 9.69 -13.07
C SER A 113 -0.02 10.99 -13.02
N MET A 114 1.16 10.95 -12.39
CA MET A 114 2.09 12.08 -12.35
C MET A 114 2.54 12.50 -13.76
N VAL A 115 2.99 11.55 -14.58
CA VAL A 115 3.45 11.84 -15.95
C VAL A 115 2.33 12.45 -16.79
N THR A 116 1.11 11.90 -16.69
CA THR A 116 -0.04 12.39 -17.45
C THR A 116 -0.52 13.77 -16.98
N CYS A 117 -0.46 14.05 -15.68
CA CYS A 117 -0.72 15.40 -15.14
C CYS A 117 0.35 16.40 -15.59
N ALA A 118 1.62 16.02 -15.57
CA ALA A 118 2.73 16.88 -16.00
C ALA A 118 2.66 17.22 -17.49
N LEU A 119 2.33 16.25 -18.34
CA LEU A 119 2.09 16.47 -19.77
C LEU A 119 0.87 17.38 -20.00
N GLY A 120 -0.19 17.21 -19.20
CA GLY A 120 -1.35 18.10 -19.20
C GLY A 120 -1.00 19.54 -18.83
N ALA A 121 -0.21 19.72 -17.76
CA ALA A 121 0.30 21.02 -17.34
C ALA A 121 1.13 21.69 -18.44
N GLN A 122 2.05 20.95 -19.05
CA GLN A 122 2.88 21.48 -20.13
C GLN A 122 2.06 21.89 -21.35
N SER A 123 1.06 21.08 -21.72
CA SER A 123 0.18 21.36 -22.86
C SER A 123 -0.70 22.59 -22.57
N PHE A 124 -1.29 22.65 -21.38
CA PHE A 124 -2.14 23.76 -20.94
C PHE A 124 -1.40 25.08 -20.83
N VAL A 125 -0.16 25.08 -20.32
CA VAL A 125 0.66 26.30 -20.23
C VAL A 125 1.04 26.82 -21.62
N LYS A 126 1.28 25.93 -22.59
CA LYS A 126 1.59 26.29 -23.98
C LYS A 126 0.37 26.83 -24.72
N THR A 127 -0.82 26.28 -24.46
CA THR A 127 -2.08 26.70 -25.07
C THR A 127 -2.78 27.70 -24.15
N ARG A 128 -2.33 28.96 -24.11
CA ARG A 128 -3.07 30.00 -23.37
C ARG A 128 -4.53 29.99 -23.84
N ILE A 129 -5.48 29.83 -22.91
CA ILE A 129 -6.91 29.92 -23.23
C ILE A 129 -7.21 31.39 -23.44
N CYS A 130 -7.14 31.83 -24.68
CA CYS A 130 -7.59 33.12 -25.09
C CYS A 130 -8.81 32.92 -25.98
N THR A 131 -9.95 33.40 -25.51
CA THR A 131 -11.20 33.34 -26.25
C THR A 131 -11.35 34.65 -27.00
N PHE A 132 -11.52 34.58 -28.32
CA PHE A 132 -11.85 35.76 -29.11
C PHE A 132 -13.32 36.13 -28.84
N SER A 133 -13.54 37.24 -28.15
CA SER A 133 -14.90 37.72 -27.91
C SER A 133 -15.37 38.50 -29.13
N VAL A 134 -16.43 37.99 -29.79
CA VAL A 134 -17.01 38.61 -30.99
C VAL A 134 -17.58 39.99 -30.68
N ASP A 135 -18.08 40.21 -29.46
CA ASP A 135 -18.69 41.47 -29.03
C ASP A 135 -17.66 42.59 -28.82
N THR A 136 -16.47 42.28 -28.32
CA THR A 136 -15.43 43.28 -28.06
C THR A 136 -14.35 43.36 -29.13
N LYS A 137 -14.34 42.42 -30.09
CA LYS A 137 -13.25 42.24 -31.07
C LYS A 137 -11.86 42.24 -30.42
N MET A 138 -11.79 41.81 -29.18
CA MET A 138 -10.57 41.70 -28.40
C MET A 138 -10.43 40.27 -27.91
N GLU A 139 -9.19 39.81 -27.92
CA GLU A 139 -8.80 38.54 -27.33
C GLU A 139 -8.85 38.67 -25.81
N VAL A 140 -9.85 38.03 -25.18
CA VAL A 140 -9.99 38.01 -23.73
C VAL A 140 -9.41 36.70 -23.25
N CYS A 141 -8.28 36.78 -22.53
CA CYS A 141 -7.70 35.63 -21.86
C CYS A 141 -8.21 35.60 -20.41
N ASP A 142 -8.86 34.51 -20.01
CA ASP A 142 -9.36 34.33 -18.64
C ASP A 142 -8.21 33.93 -17.71
N THR A 143 -7.60 34.92 -17.08
CA THR A 143 -6.46 34.75 -16.17
C THR A 143 -6.84 34.00 -14.89
N HIS A 144 -8.08 34.16 -14.42
CA HIS A 144 -8.49 33.61 -13.12
C HIS A 144 -8.77 32.10 -13.20
N HIS A 145 -9.33 31.62 -14.32
CA HIS A 145 -9.43 30.19 -14.58
C HIS A 145 -8.08 29.55 -14.93
N TYR A 146 -7.19 30.29 -15.60
CA TYR A 146 -5.85 29.83 -15.93
C TYR A 146 -5.01 29.53 -14.67
N GLU A 147 -4.89 30.49 -13.75
CA GLU A 147 -4.09 30.34 -12.54
C GLU A 147 -4.56 29.15 -11.69
N ARG A 148 -5.88 29.06 -11.44
CA ARG A 148 -6.46 27.96 -10.65
C ARG A 148 -6.14 26.59 -11.25
N THR A 149 -6.17 26.47 -12.57
CA THR A 149 -5.94 25.21 -13.29
C THR A 149 -4.47 24.82 -13.26
N VAL A 150 -3.57 25.79 -13.46
CA VAL A 150 -2.12 25.58 -13.38
C VAL A 150 -1.73 25.17 -11.96
N PHE A 151 -2.26 25.84 -10.93
CA PHE A 151 -2.04 25.45 -9.53
C PHE A 151 -2.56 24.05 -9.22
N ALA A 152 -3.75 23.69 -9.71
CA ALA A 152 -4.30 22.34 -9.53
C ALA A 152 -3.43 21.28 -10.22
N LEU A 153 -2.93 21.54 -11.42
CA LEU A 153 -2.05 20.63 -12.16
C LEU A 153 -0.69 20.44 -11.48
N ILE A 154 -0.04 21.54 -11.08
CA ILE A 154 1.26 21.50 -10.37
C ILE A 154 1.08 20.81 -9.01
N GLY A 155 0.06 21.21 -8.25
CA GLY A 155 -0.25 20.62 -6.94
C GLY A 155 -0.54 19.12 -7.06
N SER A 156 -1.38 18.71 -8.01
CA SER A 156 -1.68 17.29 -8.25
C SER A 156 -0.44 16.50 -8.62
N THR A 157 0.44 17.07 -9.44
CA THR A 157 1.71 16.44 -9.85
C THR A 157 2.62 16.24 -8.65
N ALA A 158 2.83 17.29 -7.84
CA ALA A 158 3.68 17.22 -6.64
C ALA A 158 3.16 16.19 -5.64
N LEU A 159 1.85 16.19 -5.37
CA LEU A 159 1.24 15.25 -4.44
C LEU A 159 1.28 13.80 -4.95
N ALA A 160 1.11 13.58 -6.25
CA ALA A 160 1.27 12.26 -6.85
C ALA A 160 2.71 11.73 -6.70
N VAL A 161 3.73 12.60 -6.80
CA VAL A 161 5.12 12.23 -6.51
C VAL A 161 5.28 11.84 -5.05
N PHE A 162 4.78 12.64 -4.11
CA PHE A 162 4.84 12.32 -2.68
C PHE A 162 4.16 10.99 -2.36
N GLU A 163 2.99 10.73 -2.94
CA GLU A 163 2.26 9.48 -2.75
C GLU A 163 3.05 8.27 -3.28
N ALA A 164 3.63 8.38 -4.48
CA ALA A 164 4.49 7.35 -5.03
C ALA A 164 5.71 7.07 -4.13
N LEU A 165 6.32 8.12 -3.56
CA LEU A 165 7.43 7.97 -2.62
C LEU A 165 7.02 7.26 -1.34
N ILE A 166 5.84 7.55 -0.77
CA ILE A 166 5.43 6.87 0.47
C ILE A 166 5.10 5.41 0.18
N LEU A 167 4.43 5.09 -0.94
CA LEU A 167 4.16 3.71 -1.34
C LEU A 167 5.46 2.94 -1.58
N CYS A 168 6.45 3.53 -2.24
CA CYS A 168 7.78 2.95 -2.39
C CYS A 168 8.44 2.72 -1.02
N SER A 169 8.35 3.67 -0.10
CA SER A 169 8.90 3.52 1.25
C SER A 169 8.21 2.39 2.03
N MET A 170 6.90 2.24 1.90
CA MET A 170 6.14 1.12 2.47
C MET A 170 6.60 -0.20 1.88
N ALA A 171 6.79 -0.29 0.56
CA ALA A 171 7.30 -1.50 -0.09
C ALA A 171 8.69 -1.87 0.41
N VAL A 172 9.59 -0.89 0.55
CA VAL A 172 10.95 -1.12 1.09
C VAL A 172 10.90 -1.57 2.55
N VAL A 173 10.09 -0.94 3.40
CA VAL A 173 9.92 -1.36 4.80
C VAL A 173 9.35 -2.77 4.88
N CYS A 174 8.32 -3.09 4.08
CA CYS A 174 7.72 -4.43 4.01
C CYS A 174 8.72 -5.48 3.51
N TYR A 175 9.57 -5.13 2.55
CA TYR A 175 10.63 -6.01 2.04
C TYR A 175 11.72 -6.26 3.09
N ARG A 176 12.23 -5.21 3.75
CA ARG A 176 13.30 -5.34 4.77
C ARG A 176 12.83 -5.99 6.06
N SER A 177 11.55 -5.83 6.40
CA SER A 177 10.93 -6.47 7.58
C SER A 177 10.60 -7.94 7.36
N ARG A 178 10.90 -8.52 6.19
CA ARG A 178 10.76 -9.96 6.00
C ARG A 178 11.70 -10.71 6.95
N PRO A 179 11.19 -11.69 7.70
CA PRO A 179 12.07 -12.67 8.30
C PRO A 179 12.81 -13.40 7.16
N LEU A 180 14.15 -13.40 7.22
CA LEU A 180 14.97 -14.23 6.36
C LEU A 180 14.48 -15.67 6.58
N GLN A 181 13.95 -16.29 5.53
CA GLN A 181 13.49 -17.67 5.61
C GLN A 181 14.73 -18.55 5.58
N ASP A 182 15.50 -18.51 6.68
CA ASP A 182 16.70 -19.31 6.83
C ASP A 182 16.32 -20.75 7.15
N ALA A 183 16.94 -21.62 6.36
CA ALA A 183 16.98 -23.07 6.41
C ALA A 183 15.72 -23.82 5.92
N PRO A 184 15.83 -24.67 4.87
CA PRO A 184 14.95 -25.82 4.73
C PRO A 184 14.98 -26.63 6.04
N PRO A 185 13.89 -27.30 6.43
CA PRO A 185 13.83 -28.07 7.66
C PRO A 185 15.04 -29.02 7.67
N MET A 186 15.94 -28.78 8.63
CA MET A 186 17.12 -29.59 8.86
C MET A 186 16.64 -31.04 8.90
N SER A 187 17.08 -31.83 7.92
CA SER A 187 16.79 -33.25 7.77
C SER A 187 16.82 -33.89 9.15
N GLN A 188 15.67 -34.29 9.67
CA GLN A 188 15.60 -35.09 10.88
C GLN A 188 16.48 -36.32 10.63
N SER A 189 17.58 -36.42 11.39
CA SER A 189 18.43 -37.59 11.39
C SER A 189 17.54 -38.82 11.64
N PRO A 190 17.69 -39.92 10.88
CA PRO A 190 16.86 -41.10 11.07
C PRO A 190 17.02 -41.62 12.49
N ILE A 191 15.93 -41.60 13.26
CA ILE A 191 15.84 -42.28 14.55
C ILE A 191 16.10 -43.77 14.27
N PRO A 192 17.14 -44.39 14.85
CA PRO A 192 17.41 -45.80 14.64
C PRO A 192 16.27 -46.61 15.26
N SER A 193 15.55 -47.35 14.41
CA SER A 193 14.51 -48.30 14.82
C SER A 193 15.06 -49.29 15.85
N PRO A 194 14.36 -49.55 16.96
CA PRO A 194 14.75 -50.57 17.91
C PRO A 194 14.65 -51.96 17.25
N LYS A 195 15.76 -52.71 17.24
CA LYS A 195 15.79 -54.13 16.89
C LYS A 195 14.94 -54.89 17.91
N VAL A 196 13.76 -55.32 17.48
CA VAL A 196 12.99 -56.34 18.19
C VAL A 196 13.74 -57.67 17.99
N LEU A 197 14.40 -58.15 19.04
CA LEU A 197 14.86 -59.53 19.15
C LEU A 197 13.65 -60.39 19.51
N SER A 198 13.14 -61.19 18.57
CA SER A 198 12.25 -62.30 18.90
C SER A 198 13.09 -63.44 19.45
N ALA A 199 12.79 -63.86 20.68
CA ALA A 199 13.23 -65.13 21.27
C ALA A 199 12.27 -66.25 20.85
#